data_AF-A0A537SF58-F1
#
_entry.id   AF-A0A537SF58-F1
#
_cell.length_a   1.000
_cell.length_b   1.000
_cell.length_c   1.000
_cell.angle_alpha   90.00
_cell.angle_beta   90.00
_cell.angle_gamma   90.00
#
_symmetry.space_group_name_H-M   'P 1'
#
loop_
_entity.id
_entity.type
_entity.pdbx_description
1 polymer ?
#
loop_
_entity_poly.entity_id
_entity_poly.type
_entity_poly.pdbx_seq_one_letter_code
_entity_poly.pdbx_strand_id
1 'polypeptide(L)'
;RWWGGHVNLNAEEIQFIVDELFIGNNLAAGRIQTSDGTAIDLRNISSPIVVFCSKGDNITPPQQALGWIVDLYQNVDEIRSYGQTIVYTIHETIGHLGIFVSGGVAKKEHGEFSSNIDLIDTLPPGLYEAVFEAKTGDTVNPDLATGNWVMRCQERSLDDIRALGGNDAADERRFATAARVSDINLALYRTFAQPMVRALVNSPLAAWMHQLHPVRLPFEIFSDANPVIVPVGNMAEKVRENRRPVAADNPFIDMQETISRQIVAGLNAWRDMTEALAERTFLAVYGLPVLQAAVGIDPAGTRPLRKASKHPLHHELLQNRIAELKSRIPVGGLREAGIRALLYVGLARGTVDERGFEALRRIRRTHGDMPLPEFKALVREQFLMLMVDTEAALAALPSMLPPEAETRRKVFDLIKQVLSARGEFFGEENERLGRIAQAFGLDEASPGVRSLTVVPAARAS
;
A
#
# COMPACT_ATOMS: atom_id res chain seq x y z
N ARG A 1 5.66 17.78 15.05
CA ARG A 1 4.85 19.00 15.27
C ARG A 1 3.48 18.99 14.57
N TRP A 2 3.17 18.02 13.69
CA TRP A 2 1.93 18.03 12.90
C TRP A 2 0.76 17.23 13.53
N TRP A 3 1.04 16.27 14.41
CA TRP A 3 0.05 15.37 14.99
C TRP A 3 -0.27 15.77 16.44
N GLY A 4 -1.29 16.60 16.64
CA GLY A 4 -1.73 17.04 17.98
C GLY A 4 -2.36 18.44 18.04
N GLY A 5 -2.39 19.17 16.93
CA GLY A 5 -3.08 20.47 16.86
C GLY A 5 -4.57 20.30 16.57
N HIS A 6 -5.41 21.10 17.21
CA HIS A 6 -6.83 21.19 16.86
C HIS A 6 -6.99 22.01 15.58
N VAL A 7 -7.51 21.39 14.53
CA VAL A 7 -7.86 22.09 13.28
C VAL A 7 -9.27 22.63 13.41
N ASN A 8 -9.48 23.91 13.08
CA ASN A 8 -10.81 24.47 12.93
C ASN A 8 -11.23 24.26 11.49
N LEU A 9 -12.34 23.55 11.31
CA LEU A 9 -13.01 23.38 10.02
C LEU A 9 -14.36 24.10 10.08
N ASN A 10 -14.75 24.75 8.99
CA ASN A 10 -16.08 25.31 8.87
C ASN A 10 -17.12 24.21 8.55
N ALA A 11 -18.41 24.56 8.58
CA ALA A 11 -19.48 23.58 8.38
C ALA A 11 -19.45 22.91 7.00
N GLU A 12 -19.07 23.65 5.95
CA GLU A 12 -19.00 23.15 4.58
C GLU A 12 -17.83 22.18 4.40
N GLU A 13 -16.67 22.48 5.00
CA GLU A 13 -15.50 21.61 5.01
C GLU A 13 -15.77 20.29 5.74
N ILE A 14 -16.37 20.35 6.93
CA ILE A 14 -16.74 19.14 7.69
C ILE A 14 -17.73 18.30 6.88
N GLN A 15 -18.76 18.95 6.31
CA GLN A 15 -19.77 18.26 5.54
C GLN A 15 -19.17 17.60 4.30
N PHE A 16 -18.34 18.32 3.54
CA PHE A 16 -17.67 17.77 2.36
C PHE A 16 -16.84 16.55 2.72
N ILE A 17 -16.05 16.63 3.79
CA ILE A 17 -15.23 15.49 4.25
C ILE A 17 -16.13 14.29 4.59
N VAL A 18 -17.21 14.49 5.35
CA VAL A 18 -18.11 13.40 5.75
C VAL A 18 -18.83 12.78 4.55
N ASP A 19 -19.43 13.62 3.70
CA ASP A 19 -20.25 13.18 2.58
C ASP A 19 -19.43 12.53 1.46
N GLU A 20 -18.23 13.05 1.19
CA GLU A 20 -17.41 12.58 0.06
C GLU A 20 -16.38 11.53 0.46
N LEU A 21 -15.80 11.59 1.67
CA LEU A 21 -14.69 10.73 2.05
C LEU A 21 -15.09 9.57 2.98
N PHE A 22 -16.12 9.75 3.82
CA PHE A 22 -16.51 8.74 4.80
C PHE A 22 -17.74 7.92 4.41
N ILE A 23 -18.71 8.52 3.70
CA ILE A 23 -19.96 7.86 3.36
C ILE A 23 -19.97 7.47 1.88
N GLY A 24 -20.30 6.20 1.58
CA GLY A 24 -20.65 5.80 0.21
C GLY A 24 -19.49 5.45 -0.72
N ASN A 25 -18.22 5.46 -0.25
CA ASN A 25 -17.02 5.16 -1.04
C ASN A 25 -16.91 5.99 -2.34
N ASN A 26 -17.27 7.29 -2.29
CA ASN A 26 -17.34 8.13 -3.50
C ASN A 26 -16.01 8.23 -4.24
N LEU A 27 -14.88 8.17 -3.53
CA LEU A 27 -13.54 8.16 -4.15
C LEU A 27 -13.33 6.92 -5.04
N ALA A 28 -13.56 5.73 -4.49
CA ALA A 28 -13.43 4.47 -5.26
C ALA A 28 -14.51 4.35 -6.34
N ALA A 29 -15.69 4.95 -6.13
CA ALA A 29 -16.75 4.99 -7.13
C ALA A 29 -16.54 6.07 -8.21
N GLY A 30 -15.48 6.88 -8.13
CA GLY A 30 -15.17 7.95 -9.09
C GLY A 30 -16.21 9.08 -9.11
N ARG A 31 -16.88 9.33 -7.97
CA ARG A 31 -17.96 10.32 -7.84
C ARG A 31 -17.48 11.68 -7.30
N ILE A 32 -16.30 11.72 -6.68
CA ILE A 32 -15.72 12.97 -6.21
C ILE A 32 -15.27 13.79 -7.42
N GLN A 33 -15.67 15.06 -7.45
CA GLN A 33 -15.29 16.00 -8.50
C GLN A 33 -14.49 17.17 -7.92
N THR A 34 -13.51 17.65 -8.68
CA THR A 34 -12.83 18.92 -8.40
C THR A 34 -13.74 20.10 -8.74
N SER A 35 -13.35 21.31 -8.33
CA SER A 35 -14.16 22.53 -8.52
C SER A 35 -14.47 22.88 -9.98
N ASP A 36 -13.68 22.36 -10.92
CA ASP A 36 -13.88 22.50 -12.38
C ASP A 36 -14.75 21.38 -12.98
N GLY A 37 -15.27 20.47 -12.16
CA GLY A 37 -16.12 19.35 -12.57
C GLY A 37 -15.37 18.09 -13.00
N THR A 38 -14.03 18.07 -12.91
CA THR A 38 -13.24 16.89 -13.26
C THR A 38 -13.44 15.80 -12.20
N ALA A 39 -13.92 14.62 -12.61
CA ALA A 39 -14.05 13.47 -11.72
C ALA A 39 -12.66 12.90 -11.35
N ILE A 40 -12.44 12.66 -10.06
CA ILE A 40 -11.24 12.03 -9.55
C ILE A 40 -11.36 10.52 -9.80
N ASP A 41 -10.46 9.99 -10.63
CA ASP A 41 -10.36 8.57 -10.92
C ASP A 41 -8.97 8.05 -10.52
N LEU A 42 -8.93 7.14 -9.55
CA LEU A 42 -7.68 6.53 -9.07
C LEU A 42 -6.94 5.77 -10.18
N ARG A 43 -7.63 5.36 -11.25
CA ARG A 43 -7.03 4.69 -12.42
C ARG A 43 -6.13 5.60 -13.24
N ASN A 44 -6.23 6.92 -13.05
CA ASN A 44 -5.39 7.92 -13.73
C ASN A 44 -4.02 8.13 -13.04
N ILE A 45 -3.79 7.53 -11.87
CA ILE A 45 -2.51 7.63 -11.16
C ILE A 45 -1.47 6.80 -11.91
N SER A 46 -0.42 7.46 -12.42
CA SER A 46 0.66 6.83 -13.21
C SER A 46 1.91 6.48 -12.37
N SER A 47 2.02 7.04 -11.16
CA SER A 47 3.04 6.67 -10.17
C SER A 47 2.66 5.38 -9.43
N PRO A 48 3.62 4.63 -8.88
CA PRO A 48 3.30 3.50 -8.01
C PRO A 48 2.43 3.95 -6.83
N ILE A 49 1.40 3.16 -6.52
CA ILE A 49 0.54 3.36 -5.35
C ILE A 49 1.06 2.43 -4.25
N VAL A 50 1.44 3.01 -3.10
CA VAL A 50 1.91 2.26 -1.94
C VAL A 50 0.87 2.32 -0.83
N VAL A 51 0.40 1.17 -0.36
CA VAL A 51 -0.63 1.06 0.67
C VAL A 51 -0.07 0.37 1.92
N PHE A 52 -0.21 1.02 3.08
CA PHE A 52 0.19 0.48 4.37
C PHE A 52 -1.05 0.03 5.13
N CYS A 53 -1.09 -1.25 5.50
CA CYS A 53 -2.19 -1.83 6.25
C CYS A 53 -1.65 -2.54 7.50
N SER A 54 -2.49 -2.73 8.51
CA SER A 54 -2.14 -3.57 9.65
C SER A 54 -3.34 -4.36 10.14
N LYS A 55 -3.12 -5.62 10.53
CA LYS A 55 -4.15 -6.44 11.19
C LYS A 55 -4.47 -5.96 12.61
N GLY A 56 -3.58 -5.17 13.21
CA GLY A 56 -3.85 -4.49 14.48
C GLY A 56 -4.69 -3.21 14.35
N ASP A 57 -4.98 -2.76 13.12
CA ASP A 57 -5.80 -1.58 12.86
C ASP A 57 -7.30 -1.93 12.96
N ASN A 58 -7.96 -1.40 13.98
CA ASN A 58 -9.40 -1.56 14.22
C ASN A 58 -10.26 -0.48 13.55
N ILE A 59 -9.66 0.49 12.85
CA ILE A 59 -10.36 1.56 12.11
C ILE A 59 -10.38 1.26 10.62
N THR A 60 -9.23 0.86 10.06
CA THR A 60 -9.03 0.52 8.65
C THR A 60 -8.23 -0.78 8.50
N PRO A 61 -8.80 -1.94 8.88
CA PRO A 61 -8.13 -3.23 8.73
C PRO A 61 -7.83 -3.54 7.26
N PRO A 62 -6.96 -4.52 6.94
CA PRO A 62 -6.47 -4.76 5.58
C PRO A 62 -7.57 -4.92 4.53
N GLN A 63 -8.66 -5.60 4.86
CA GLN A 63 -9.81 -5.74 3.97
C GLN A 63 -10.46 -4.41 3.59
N GLN A 64 -10.52 -3.45 4.51
CA GLN A 64 -11.09 -2.12 4.26
C GLN A 64 -10.08 -1.22 3.54
N ALA A 65 -8.81 -1.27 3.93
CA ALA A 65 -7.75 -0.47 3.32
C ALA A 65 -7.46 -0.86 1.86
N LEU A 66 -7.66 -2.12 1.49
CA LEU A 66 -7.41 -2.66 0.15
C LEU A 66 -8.68 -2.88 -0.68
N GLY A 67 -9.87 -2.76 -0.07
CA GLY A 67 -11.16 -3.04 -0.72
C GLY A 67 -11.42 -2.20 -1.98
N TRP A 68 -10.92 -0.97 -2.04
CA TRP A 68 -11.06 -0.12 -3.22
C TRP A 68 -10.46 -0.73 -4.51
N ILE A 69 -9.47 -1.62 -4.38
CA ILE A 69 -8.84 -2.31 -5.52
C ILE A 69 -9.86 -3.22 -6.20
N VAL A 70 -10.65 -3.98 -5.43
CA VAL A 70 -11.67 -4.87 -5.99
C VAL A 70 -12.90 -4.12 -6.51
N ASP A 71 -13.13 -2.91 -6.02
CA ASP A 71 -14.19 -2.02 -6.53
C ASP A 71 -13.83 -1.47 -7.92
N LEU A 72 -12.58 -1.06 -8.11
CA LEU A 72 -12.09 -0.46 -9.36
C LEU A 72 -11.80 -1.47 -10.46
N TYR A 73 -11.13 -2.58 -10.12
CA TYR A 73 -10.59 -3.52 -11.10
C TYR A 73 -11.33 -4.86 -11.09
N GLN A 74 -11.51 -5.46 -12.26
CA GLN A 74 -12.05 -6.81 -12.40
C GLN A 74 -11.00 -7.89 -12.16
N ASN A 75 -9.77 -7.64 -12.59
CA ASN A 75 -8.61 -8.54 -12.47
C ASN A 75 -7.29 -7.75 -12.55
N VAL A 76 -6.16 -8.44 -12.39
CA VAL A 76 -4.82 -7.83 -12.44
C VAL A 76 -4.49 -7.29 -13.84
N ASP A 77 -5.04 -7.90 -14.90
CA ASP A 77 -4.83 -7.42 -16.26
C ASP A 77 -5.48 -6.06 -16.50
N GLU A 78 -6.58 -5.75 -15.81
CA GLU A 78 -7.16 -4.41 -15.83
C GLU A 78 -6.20 -3.39 -15.19
N ILE A 79 -5.59 -3.71 -14.04
CA ILE A 79 -4.54 -2.87 -13.41
C ILE A 79 -3.38 -2.64 -14.39
N ARG A 80 -2.93 -3.70 -15.07
CA ARG A 80 -1.88 -3.64 -16.10
C ARG A 80 -2.29 -2.78 -17.29
N SER A 81 -3.56 -2.82 -17.70
CA SER A 81 -4.09 -2.03 -18.82
C SER A 81 -4.07 -0.52 -18.57
N TYR A 82 -4.22 -0.11 -17.29
CA TYR A 82 -4.03 1.27 -16.86
C TYR A 82 -2.55 1.62 -16.61
N GLY A 83 -1.64 0.65 -16.77
CA GLY A 83 -0.23 0.83 -16.47
C GLY A 83 0.01 1.12 -14.99
N GLN A 84 -0.77 0.55 -14.08
CA GLN A 84 -0.61 0.85 -12.66
C GLN A 84 0.22 -0.19 -11.94
N THR A 85 1.02 0.28 -10.99
CA THR A 85 1.81 -0.55 -10.08
C THR A 85 1.27 -0.30 -8.68
N ILE A 86 0.63 -1.29 -8.08
CA ILE A 86 0.07 -1.20 -6.73
C ILE A 86 0.88 -2.12 -5.83
N VAL A 87 1.47 -1.56 -4.79
CA VAL A 87 2.25 -2.29 -3.78
C VAL A 87 1.60 -2.08 -2.42
N TYR A 88 1.26 -3.15 -1.72
CA TYR A 88 0.74 -3.06 -0.36
C TYR A 88 1.60 -3.84 0.63
N THR A 89 1.54 -3.48 1.91
CA THR A 89 2.13 -4.28 2.99
C THR A 89 1.13 -4.44 4.12
N ILE A 90 1.17 -5.58 4.79
CA ILE A 90 0.31 -5.90 5.93
C ILE A 90 1.20 -6.15 7.14
N HIS A 91 1.14 -5.25 8.12
CA HIS A 91 1.77 -5.46 9.41
C HIS A 91 0.87 -6.31 10.32
N GLU A 92 1.46 -7.18 11.15
CA GLU A 92 0.68 -8.12 11.97
C GLU A 92 0.02 -7.50 13.20
N THR A 93 0.69 -6.58 13.91
CA THR A 93 0.28 -6.23 15.28
C THR A 93 0.04 -4.73 15.56
N ILE A 94 0.25 -3.85 14.59
CA ILE A 94 0.31 -2.41 14.85
C ILE A 94 -1.09 -1.79 14.77
N GLY A 95 -1.48 -0.96 15.74
CA GLY A 95 -2.73 -0.21 15.65
C GLY A 95 -2.68 0.92 14.62
N HIS A 96 -3.85 1.43 14.20
CA HIS A 96 -4.01 2.49 13.18
C HIS A 96 -2.96 3.61 13.28
N LEU A 97 -2.87 4.24 14.45
CA LEU A 97 -1.94 5.34 14.71
C LEU A 97 -0.48 4.88 14.71
N GLY A 98 -0.19 3.66 15.16
CA GLY A 98 1.16 3.13 15.20
C GLY A 98 1.80 3.02 13.81
N ILE A 99 1.00 2.85 12.75
CA ILE A 99 1.49 2.84 11.36
C ILE A 99 2.03 4.23 10.97
N PHE A 100 1.37 5.31 11.41
CA PHE A 100 1.67 6.67 10.97
C PHE A 100 2.57 7.47 11.93
N VAL A 101 2.49 7.20 13.24
CA VAL A 101 3.16 8.03 14.27
C VAL A 101 4.17 7.30 15.14
N SER A 102 4.26 5.96 15.11
CA SER A 102 5.24 5.25 15.93
C SER A 102 6.64 5.49 15.38
N GLY A 103 7.48 6.23 16.10
CA GLY A 103 8.86 6.52 15.66
C GLY A 103 9.73 5.28 15.45
N GLY A 104 9.42 4.14 16.08
CA GLY A 104 10.14 2.88 15.87
C GLY A 104 9.70 2.13 14.62
N VAL A 105 8.39 2.08 14.37
CA VAL A 105 7.79 1.43 13.20
C VAL A 105 7.99 2.29 11.96
N ALA A 106 7.70 3.59 12.05
CA ALA A 106 7.95 4.54 10.98
C ALA A 106 9.44 4.52 10.59
N LYS A 107 10.39 4.43 11.54
CA LYS A 107 11.81 4.29 11.18
C LYS A 107 12.13 2.97 10.47
N LYS A 108 11.51 1.86 10.89
CA LYS A 108 11.70 0.55 10.24
C LYS A 108 11.09 0.55 8.84
N GLU A 109 9.77 0.75 8.73
CA GLU A 109 9.05 0.65 7.46
C GLU A 109 9.37 1.81 6.51
N HIS A 110 9.40 3.07 6.95
CA HIS A 110 9.83 4.15 6.05
C HIS A 110 11.30 4.01 5.66
N GLY A 111 12.17 3.51 6.54
CA GLY A 111 13.58 3.28 6.22
C GLY A 111 13.75 2.28 5.09
N GLU A 112 13.05 1.15 5.17
CA GLU A 112 13.12 0.11 4.14
C GLU A 112 12.41 0.52 2.84
N PHE A 113 11.22 1.15 2.91
CA PHE A 113 10.54 1.67 1.71
C PHE A 113 11.30 2.82 1.05
N SER A 114 11.89 3.74 1.82
CA SER A 114 12.71 4.83 1.27
C SER A 114 13.98 4.30 0.62
N SER A 115 14.58 3.26 1.18
CA SER A 115 15.77 2.62 0.60
C SER A 115 15.42 1.82 -0.67
N ASN A 116 14.18 1.34 -0.77
CA ASN A 116 13.67 0.55 -1.89
C ASN A 116 12.71 1.30 -2.83
N ILE A 117 12.66 2.64 -2.77
CA ILE A 117 11.74 3.43 -3.61
C ILE A 117 12.03 3.23 -5.11
N ASP A 118 13.30 3.11 -5.48
CA ASP A 118 13.73 2.87 -6.86
C ASP A 118 13.33 1.48 -7.35
N LEU A 119 13.30 0.49 -6.45
CA LEU A 119 12.78 -0.85 -6.77
C LEU A 119 11.29 -0.74 -7.05
N ILE A 120 10.51 -0.13 -6.15
CA ILE A 120 9.06 0.04 -6.33
C ILE A 120 8.75 0.82 -7.61
N ASP A 121 9.55 1.84 -7.93
CA ASP A 121 9.35 2.65 -9.12
C ASP A 121 9.62 1.91 -10.44
N THR A 122 10.48 0.89 -10.40
CA THR A 122 10.83 0.06 -11.57
C THR A 122 9.99 -1.21 -11.70
N LEU A 123 9.18 -1.55 -10.68
CA LEU A 123 8.26 -2.68 -10.76
C LEU A 123 7.32 -2.53 -11.96
N PRO A 124 7.16 -3.60 -12.76
CA PRO A 124 6.19 -3.60 -13.84
C PRO A 124 4.75 -3.39 -13.33
N PRO A 125 3.82 -2.95 -14.19
CA PRO A 125 2.41 -2.84 -13.83
C PRO A 125 1.84 -4.14 -13.26
N GLY A 126 1.08 -4.05 -12.18
CA GLY A 126 0.55 -5.21 -11.46
C GLY A 126 0.20 -4.90 -10.02
N LEU A 127 -0.19 -5.95 -9.29
CA LEU A 127 -0.52 -5.92 -7.88
C LEU A 127 0.52 -6.74 -7.10
N TYR A 128 1.12 -6.15 -6.08
CA TYR A 128 2.20 -6.76 -5.31
C TYR A 128 2.01 -6.59 -3.81
N GLU A 129 2.38 -7.60 -3.04
CA GLU A 129 2.57 -7.51 -1.60
C GLU A 129 4.06 -7.36 -1.27
N ALA A 130 4.43 -6.28 -0.59
CA ALA A 130 5.75 -6.09 0.00
C ALA A 130 5.84 -6.81 1.34
N VAL A 131 6.61 -7.90 1.36
CA VAL A 131 6.93 -8.71 2.53
C VAL A 131 8.36 -8.41 2.97
N PHE A 132 8.56 -8.21 4.28
CA PHE A 132 9.85 -7.93 4.88
C PHE A 132 10.34 -9.13 5.69
N GLU A 133 11.42 -9.75 5.23
CA GLU A 133 12.04 -10.90 5.91
C GLU A 133 13.29 -10.44 6.67
N ALA A 134 13.45 -10.89 7.92
CA ALA A 134 14.65 -10.57 8.71
C ALA A 134 15.87 -11.29 8.13
N LYS A 135 17.01 -10.58 8.08
CA LYS A 135 18.29 -11.22 7.72
C LYS A 135 18.69 -12.21 8.80
N THR A 136 19.04 -13.42 8.37
CA THR A 136 19.58 -14.51 9.19
C THR A 136 20.95 -14.92 8.67
N GLY A 137 21.69 -15.75 9.42
CA GLY A 137 23.00 -16.25 9.00
C GLY A 137 22.99 -17.02 7.67
N ASP A 138 21.84 -17.57 7.29
CA ASP A 138 21.64 -18.34 6.06
C ASP A 138 21.11 -17.50 4.88
N THR A 139 21.02 -16.17 5.05
CA THR A 139 20.50 -15.29 4.00
C THR A 139 21.49 -15.25 2.83
N VAL A 140 21.05 -15.70 1.66
CA VAL A 140 21.85 -15.68 0.42
C VAL A 140 22.16 -14.23 0.00
N ASN A 141 23.43 -13.94 -0.26
CA ASN A 141 23.94 -12.62 -0.68
C ASN A 141 23.44 -11.44 0.19
N PRO A 142 23.74 -11.43 1.50
CA PRO A 142 23.20 -10.42 2.42
C PRO A 142 23.72 -9.00 2.14
N ASP A 143 24.85 -8.88 1.45
CA ASP A 143 25.49 -7.62 1.01
C ASP A 143 24.74 -6.90 -0.13
N LEU A 144 23.75 -7.58 -0.73
CA LEU A 144 22.88 -7.03 -1.78
C LEU A 144 21.56 -6.46 -1.24
N ALA A 145 21.30 -6.60 0.05
CA ALA A 145 20.16 -5.99 0.71
C ALA A 145 20.63 -4.92 1.70
N THR A 146 19.86 -3.86 1.87
CA THR A 146 20.17 -2.77 2.80
C THR A 146 19.62 -3.11 4.19
N GLY A 147 20.26 -2.62 5.26
CA GLY A 147 19.72 -2.79 6.62
C GLY A 147 19.67 -4.23 7.14
N ASN A 148 18.70 -4.51 8.01
CA ASN A 148 18.51 -5.80 8.69
C ASN A 148 17.37 -6.65 8.09
N TRP A 149 16.71 -6.14 7.05
CA TRP A 149 15.56 -6.75 6.42
C TRP A 149 15.82 -6.90 4.93
N VAL A 150 15.10 -7.81 4.28
CA VAL A 150 15.09 -7.97 2.83
C VAL A 150 13.67 -7.74 2.37
N MET A 151 13.46 -6.71 1.53
CA MET A 151 12.16 -6.47 0.93
C MET A 151 11.94 -7.39 -0.26
N ARG A 152 10.77 -8.03 -0.28
CA ARG A 152 10.30 -8.88 -1.38
C ARG A 152 8.92 -8.43 -1.83
N CYS A 153 8.78 -8.09 -3.10
CA CYS A 153 7.49 -7.84 -3.73
C CYS A 153 6.96 -9.13 -4.34
N GLN A 154 5.87 -9.67 -3.81
CA GLN A 154 5.22 -10.87 -4.31
C GLN A 154 4.02 -10.50 -5.18
N GLU A 155 3.91 -11.06 -6.37
CA GLU A 155 2.74 -10.87 -7.23
C GLU A 155 1.50 -11.45 -6.52
N ARG A 156 0.42 -10.68 -6.58
CA ARG A 156 -0.87 -11.03 -5.97
C ARG A 156 -1.98 -10.86 -6.99
N SER A 157 -3.04 -11.64 -6.79
CA SER A 157 -4.29 -11.55 -7.51
C SER A 157 -5.33 -10.75 -6.71
N LEU A 158 -6.45 -10.44 -7.35
CA LEU A 158 -7.59 -9.87 -6.64
C LEU A 158 -8.25 -10.90 -5.71
N ASP A 159 -8.02 -12.19 -5.92
CA ASP A 159 -8.51 -13.24 -5.01
C ASP A 159 -7.76 -13.22 -3.68
N ASP A 160 -6.47 -12.87 -3.68
CA ASP A 160 -5.71 -12.65 -2.45
C ASP A 160 -6.31 -11.51 -1.61
N ILE A 161 -6.78 -10.43 -2.27
CA ILE A 161 -7.46 -9.32 -1.59
C ILE A 161 -8.83 -9.76 -1.06
N ARG A 162 -9.60 -10.51 -1.84
CA ARG A 162 -10.90 -11.06 -1.40
C ARG A 162 -10.75 -12.05 -0.24
N ALA A 163 -9.63 -12.79 -0.19
CA ALA A 163 -9.33 -13.74 0.88
C ALA A 163 -9.11 -13.08 2.25
N LEU A 164 -8.85 -11.76 2.29
CA LEU A 164 -8.80 -11.00 3.56
C LEU A 164 -10.18 -10.95 4.26
N GLY A 165 -11.27 -11.24 3.54
CA GLY A 165 -12.64 -11.29 4.07
C GLY A 165 -13.31 -9.92 4.16
N GLY A 166 -14.61 -9.92 4.51
CA GLY A 166 -15.44 -8.70 4.54
C GLY A 166 -15.77 -8.15 3.15
N ASN A 167 -16.55 -7.06 3.12
CA ASN A 167 -16.99 -6.38 1.89
C ASN A 167 -17.76 -7.30 0.92
N ASP A 168 -18.54 -8.23 1.46
CA ASP A 168 -19.40 -9.07 0.63
C ASP A 168 -20.60 -8.26 0.10
N ALA A 169 -21.41 -8.88 -0.76
CA ALA A 169 -22.58 -8.21 -1.32
C ALA A 169 -23.60 -7.79 -0.24
N ALA A 170 -23.65 -8.50 0.91
CA ALA A 170 -24.54 -8.14 2.00
C ALA A 170 -24.03 -6.91 2.77
N ASP A 171 -22.73 -6.84 3.03
CA ASP A 171 -22.07 -5.67 3.60
C ASP A 171 -22.28 -4.44 2.72
N GLU A 172 -22.09 -4.59 1.40
CA GLU A 172 -22.30 -3.49 0.46
C GLU A 172 -23.76 -2.98 0.51
N ARG A 173 -24.75 -3.87 0.59
CA ARG A 173 -26.16 -3.48 0.79
C ARG A 173 -26.39 -2.77 2.12
N ARG A 174 -25.78 -3.25 3.22
CA ARG A 174 -25.89 -2.63 4.55
C ARG A 174 -25.32 -1.22 4.54
N PHE A 175 -24.12 -1.03 4.01
CA PHE A 175 -23.50 0.28 3.90
C PHE A 175 -24.26 1.20 2.94
N ALA A 176 -24.80 0.69 1.82
CA ALA A 176 -25.62 1.49 0.91
C ALA A 176 -26.91 1.96 1.58
N THR A 177 -27.52 1.10 2.39
CA THR A 177 -28.71 1.44 3.20
C THR A 177 -28.37 2.51 4.23
N ALA A 178 -27.26 2.36 4.95
CA ALA A 178 -26.80 3.35 5.93
C ALA A 178 -26.54 4.72 5.26
N ALA A 179 -25.94 4.73 4.08
CA ALA A 179 -25.74 5.96 3.30
C ALA A 179 -27.09 6.64 2.96
N ARG A 180 -28.08 5.89 2.45
CA ARG A 180 -29.41 6.45 2.15
C ARG A 180 -30.13 6.99 3.38
N VAL A 181 -30.05 6.27 4.50
CA VAL A 181 -30.62 6.74 5.78
C VAL A 181 -29.90 8.00 6.25
N SER A 182 -28.57 8.08 6.08
CA SER A 182 -27.79 9.28 6.40
C SER A 182 -28.22 10.47 5.55
N ASP A 183 -28.40 10.30 4.24
CA ASP A 183 -28.90 11.35 3.34
C ASP A 183 -30.26 11.90 3.80
N ILE A 184 -31.18 10.99 4.15
CA ILE A 184 -32.52 11.34 4.66
C ILE A 184 -32.40 12.11 5.98
N ASN A 185 -31.61 11.59 6.93
CA ASN A 185 -31.41 12.24 8.23
C ASN A 185 -30.80 13.63 8.10
N LEU A 186 -29.83 13.80 7.19
CA LEU A 186 -29.22 15.09 6.90
C LEU A 186 -30.23 16.07 6.30
N ALA A 187 -31.07 15.62 5.37
CA ALA A 187 -32.14 16.43 4.80
C ALA A 187 -33.13 16.89 5.88
N LEU A 188 -33.59 15.96 6.73
CA LEU A 188 -34.48 16.27 7.86
C LEU A 188 -33.83 17.25 8.84
N TYR A 189 -32.56 17.05 9.20
CA TYR A 189 -31.82 17.96 10.08
C TYR A 189 -31.77 19.37 9.48
N ARG A 190 -31.41 19.51 8.20
CA ARG A 190 -31.34 20.81 7.51
C ARG A 190 -32.69 21.52 7.47
N THR A 191 -33.76 20.78 7.23
CA THR A 191 -35.11 21.36 7.13
C THR A 191 -35.66 21.77 8.50
N PHE A 192 -35.50 20.94 9.53
CA PHE A 192 -36.24 21.11 10.79
C PHE A 192 -35.38 21.59 11.97
N ALA A 193 -34.16 21.06 12.12
CA ALA A 193 -33.34 21.31 13.31
C ALA A 193 -32.30 22.42 13.10
N GLN A 194 -31.65 22.47 11.93
CA GLN A 194 -30.58 23.42 11.63
C GLN A 194 -30.99 24.90 11.82
N PRO A 195 -32.20 25.35 11.40
CA PRO A 195 -32.61 26.73 11.64
C PRO A 195 -32.69 27.07 13.13
N MET A 196 -33.19 26.14 13.95
CA MET A 196 -33.28 26.30 15.39
C MET A 196 -31.89 26.36 16.05
N VAL A 197 -30.99 25.45 15.66
CA VAL A 197 -29.62 25.43 16.17
C VAL A 197 -28.89 26.73 15.82
N ARG A 198 -29.01 27.21 14.58
CA ARG A 198 -28.42 28.49 14.15
C ARG A 198 -28.99 29.70 14.89
N ALA A 199 -30.27 29.66 15.27
CA ALA A 199 -30.88 30.73 16.06
C ALA A 199 -30.39 30.74 17.52
N LEU A 200 -30.12 29.57 18.10
CA LEU A 200 -29.69 29.43 19.49
C LEU A 200 -28.18 29.64 19.68
N VAL A 201 -27.36 29.27 18.69
CA VAL A 201 -25.89 29.33 18.78
C VAL A 201 -25.38 30.60 18.09
N ASN A 202 -25.24 31.67 18.87
CA ASN A 202 -24.61 32.92 18.41
C ASN A 202 -23.08 32.90 18.58
N SER A 203 -22.37 33.85 17.96
CA SER A 203 -20.90 33.89 17.96
C SER A 203 -20.25 33.90 19.35
N PRO A 204 -20.77 34.65 20.35
CA PRO A 204 -20.23 34.60 21.72
C PRO A 204 -20.36 33.22 22.36
N LEU A 205 -21.54 32.58 22.23
CA LEU A 205 -21.75 31.24 22.77
C LEU A 205 -20.87 30.21 22.07
N ALA A 206 -20.73 30.30 20.75
CA ALA A 206 -19.84 29.42 19.98
C ALA A 206 -18.38 29.55 20.42
N ALA A 207 -17.90 30.77 20.65
CA ALA A 207 -16.54 31.01 21.14
C ALA A 207 -16.33 30.43 22.56
N TRP A 208 -17.31 30.56 23.45
CA TRP A 208 -17.27 29.96 24.78
C TRP A 208 -17.26 28.44 24.71
N MET A 209 -18.14 27.83 23.92
CA MET A 209 -18.17 26.38 23.72
C MET A 209 -16.86 25.84 23.14
N HIS A 210 -16.23 26.61 22.26
CA HIS A 210 -14.94 26.26 21.66
C HIS A 210 -13.80 26.29 22.69
N GLN A 211 -13.73 27.32 23.53
CA GLN A 211 -12.72 27.42 24.59
C GLN A 211 -12.92 26.39 25.70
N LEU A 212 -14.17 26.10 26.05
CA LEU A 212 -14.53 25.12 27.07
C LEU A 212 -14.62 23.68 26.54
N HIS A 213 -14.25 23.45 25.29
CA HIS A 213 -14.33 22.13 24.69
C HIS A 213 -13.48 21.13 25.49
N PRO A 214 -14.03 19.97 25.90
CA PRO A 214 -13.35 19.06 26.83
C PRO A 214 -12.04 18.48 26.30
N VAL A 215 -11.83 18.50 24.98
CA VAL A 215 -10.56 18.07 24.37
C VAL A 215 -9.49 19.18 24.42
N ARG A 216 -9.89 20.46 24.50
CA ARG A 216 -8.98 21.62 24.59
C ARG A 216 -8.65 21.97 26.03
N LEU A 217 -9.65 21.89 26.90
CA LEU A 217 -9.58 22.34 28.28
C LEU A 217 -8.38 21.75 29.06
N PRO A 218 -8.00 20.47 28.92
CA PRO A 218 -6.81 19.94 29.60
C PRO A 218 -5.51 20.65 29.18
N PHE A 219 -5.37 21.00 27.90
CA PHE A 219 -4.19 21.71 27.42
C PHE A 219 -4.12 23.14 27.95
N GLU A 220 -5.27 23.81 28.11
CA GLU A 220 -5.33 25.15 28.70
C GLU A 220 -5.10 25.11 30.22
N ILE A 221 -5.77 24.19 30.92
CA ILE A 221 -5.66 24.02 32.38
C ILE A 221 -4.23 23.64 32.77
N PHE A 222 -3.59 22.71 32.06
CA PHE A 222 -2.24 22.22 32.35
C PHE A 222 -1.18 22.86 31.44
N SER A 223 -1.28 24.18 31.24
CA SER A 223 -0.28 24.97 30.51
C SER A 223 0.54 25.86 31.44
N ASP A 224 1.71 26.29 30.95
CA ASP A 224 2.51 27.35 31.59
C ASP A 224 1.79 28.71 31.60
N ALA A 225 0.73 28.86 30.81
CA ALA A 225 -0.14 30.03 30.84
C ALA A 225 -1.07 30.06 32.06
N ASN A 226 -1.28 28.93 32.75
CA ASN A 226 -2.01 28.88 34.01
C ASN A 226 -1.05 29.13 35.19
N PRO A 227 -1.17 30.28 35.91
CA PRO A 227 -0.28 30.61 37.02
C PRO A 227 -0.29 29.60 38.17
N VAL A 228 -1.37 28.82 38.29
CA VAL A 228 -1.51 27.76 39.32
C VAL A 228 -0.64 26.54 38.98
N ILE A 229 -0.27 26.34 37.72
CA ILE A 229 0.55 25.21 37.26
C ILE A 229 2.05 25.54 37.34
N VAL A 230 2.44 26.81 37.26
CA VAL A 230 3.85 27.24 37.32
C VAL A 230 4.65 26.61 38.48
N PRO A 231 4.12 26.50 39.72
CA PRO A 231 4.84 25.85 40.81
C PRO A 231 5.12 24.35 40.58
N VAL A 232 4.32 23.66 39.76
CA VAL A 232 4.44 22.22 39.50
C VAL A 232 5.78 21.88 38.85
N GLY A 233 6.28 22.72 37.94
CA GLY A 233 7.60 22.52 37.33
C GLY A 233 8.73 22.49 38.37
N ASN A 234 8.74 23.48 39.27
CA ASN A 234 9.71 23.56 40.36
C ASN A 234 9.56 22.41 41.38
N MET A 235 8.33 22.01 41.68
CA MET A 235 8.06 20.86 42.54
C MET A 235 8.52 19.56 41.89
N ALA A 236 8.35 19.40 40.58
CA ALA A 236 8.77 18.23 39.85
C ALA A 236 10.30 18.05 39.90
N GLU A 237 11.09 19.11 39.77
CA GLU A 237 12.56 19.03 39.93
C GLU A 237 12.95 18.61 41.35
N LYS A 238 12.34 19.20 42.39
CA LYS A 238 12.57 18.79 43.78
C LYS A 238 12.22 17.32 44.01
N VAL A 239 11.15 16.83 43.40
CA VAL A 239 10.77 15.42 43.48
C VAL A 239 11.80 14.54 42.77
N ARG A 240 12.33 14.94 41.60
CA ARG A 240 13.37 14.18 40.89
C ARG A 240 14.67 14.08 41.69
N GLU A 241 15.12 15.18 42.30
CA GLU A 241 16.33 15.22 43.15
C GLU A 241 16.20 14.32 44.39
N ASN A 242 14.99 14.27 44.98
CA ASN A 242 14.73 13.53 46.21
C ASN A 242 14.09 12.16 45.99
N ARG A 243 13.94 11.72 44.73
CA ARG A 243 13.29 10.46 44.39
C ARG A 243 14.16 9.30 44.87
N ARG A 244 13.61 8.48 45.77
CA ARG A 244 14.24 7.24 46.23
C ARG A 244 13.54 6.07 45.54
N PRO A 245 14.14 5.45 44.50
CA PRO A 245 13.55 4.29 43.87
C PRO A 245 13.44 3.16 44.90
N VAL A 246 12.30 2.49 44.88
CA VAL A 246 12.06 1.31 45.72
C VAL A 246 12.85 0.13 45.13
N ALA A 247 13.27 -0.80 45.99
CA ALA A 247 13.99 -1.99 45.55
C ALA A 247 13.16 -2.81 44.53
N ALA A 248 13.82 -3.38 43.52
CA ALA A 248 13.16 -4.05 42.40
C ALA A 248 12.46 -5.36 42.80
N ASP A 249 12.79 -5.92 43.96
CA ASP A 249 12.20 -7.12 44.56
C ASP A 249 11.02 -6.80 45.50
N ASN A 250 10.54 -5.55 45.53
CA ASN A 250 9.44 -5.17 46.39
C ASN A 250 8.10 -5.78 45.91
N PRO A 251 7.43 -6.62 46.73
CA PRO A 251 6.20 -7.31 46.35
C PRO A 251 5.02 -6.36 46.06
N PHE A 252 5.05 -5.13 46.57
CA PHE A 252 4.01 -4.13 46.27
C PHE A 252 4.09 -3.61 44.84
N ILE A 253 5.28 -3.62 44.21
CA ILE A 253 5.42 -3.27 42.78
C ILE A 253 4.75 -4.35 41.93
N ASP A 254 4.98 -5.63 42.24
CA ASP A 254 4.34 -6.74 41.54
C ASP A 254 2.82 -6.73 41.71
N MET A 255 2.33 -6.40 42.91
CA MET A 255 0.90 -6.23 43.17
C MET A 255 0.32 -5.05 42.37
N GLN A 256 1.01 -3.92 42.33
CA GLN A 256 0.63 -2.75 41.52
C GLN A 256 0.55 -3.12 40.03
N GLU A 257 1.57 -3.77 39.47
CA GLU A 257 1.60 -4.19 38.06
C GLU A 257 0.48 -5.18 37.74
N THR A 258 0.13 -6.05 38.69
CA THR A 258 -0.98 -6.98 38.53
C THR A 258 -2.33 -6.25 38.52
N ILE A 259 -2.56 -5.32 39.44
CA ILE A 259 -3.77 -4.48 39.46
C ILE A 259 -3.86 -3.63 38.19
N SER A 260 -2.75 -3.02 37.77
CA SER A 260 -2.66 -2.25 36.53
C SER A 260 -3.07 -3.09 35.32
N ARG A 261 -2.51 -4.30 35.19
CA ARG A 261 -2.88 -5.24 34.13
C ARG A 261 -4.35 -5.63 34.17
N GLN A 262 -4.94 -5.80 35.35
CA GLN A 262 -6.37 -6.08 35.50
C GLN A 262 -7.24 -4.91 35.07
N ILE A 263 -6.88 -3.68 35.44
CA ILE A 263 -7.59 -2.46 35.01
C ILE A 263 -7.54 -2.35 33.49
N VAL A 264 -6.35 -2.50 32.89
CA VAL A 264 -6.17 -2.47 31.43
C VAL A 264 -7.01 -3.56 30.75
N ALA A 265 -7.00 -4.79 31.28
CA ALA A 265 -7.81 -5.88 30.76
C ALA A 265 -9.31 -5.58 30.85
N GLY A 266 -9.78 -4.99 31.96
CA GLY A 266 -11.18 -4.59 32.14
C GLY A 266 -11.61 -3.50 31.16
N LEU A 267 -10.76 -2.48 30.94
CA LEU A 267 -11.02 -1.42 29.97
C LEU A 267 -11.02 -1.95 28.53
N ASN A 268 -10.10 -2.86 28.19
CA ASN A 268 -10.08 -3.52 26.87
C ASN A 268 -11.34 -4.37 26.67
N ALA A 269 -11.74 -5.17 27.66
CA ALA A 269 -12.95 -5.98 27.57
C ALA A 269 -14.21 -5.11 27.40
N TRP A 270 -14.28 -3.98 28.10
CA TRP A 270 -15.37 -3.01 27.91
C TRP A 270 -15.40 -2.45 26.49
N ARG A 271 -14.25 -2.01 25.97
CA ARG A 271 -14.12 -1.52 24.59
C ARG A 271 -14.58 -2.59 23.59
N ASP A 272 -14.03 -3.80 23.68
CA ASP A 272 -14.31 -4.89 22.73
C ASP A 272 -15.81 -5.27 22.78
N MET A 273 -16.44 -5.22 23.96
CA MET A 273 -17.90 -5.39 24.10
C MET A 273 -18.68 -4.28 23.40
N THR A 274 -18.29 -3.02 23.59
CA THR A 274 -18.97 -1.88 22.95
C THR A 274 -18.81 -1.89 21.43
N GLU A 275 -17.63 -2.24 20.91
CA GLU A 275 -17.36 -2.38 19.48
C GLU A 275 -18.20 -3.50 18.87
N ALA A 276 -18.21 -4.68 19.48
CA ALA A 276 -19.01 -5.82 19.02
C ALA A 276 -20.52 -5.54 19.06
N LEU A 277 -21.00 -4.81 20.08
CA LEU A 277 -22.41 -4.40 20.16
C LEU A 277 -22.76 -3.39 19.05
N ALA A 278 -21.89 -2.42 18.79
CA ALA A 278 -22.09 -1.43 17.74
C ALA A 278 -22.13 -2.10 16.36
N GLU A 279 -21.18 -2.99 16.06
CA GLU A 279 -21.13 -3.75 14.81
C GLU A 279 -22.39 -4.60 14.62
N ARG A 280 -22.75 -5.42 15.63
CA ARG A 280 -23.96 -6.26 15.54
C ARG A 280 -25.22 -5.44 15.34
N THR A 281 -25.33 -4.30 16.03
CA THR A 281 -26.47 -3.39 15.87
C THR A 281 -26.51 -2.81 14.46
N PHE A 282 -25.37 -2.38 13.92
CA PHE A 282 -25.26 -1.88 12.56
C PHE A 282 -25.69 -2.93 11.54
N LEU A 283 -25.11 -4.14 11.62
CA LEU A 283 -25.42 -5.24 10.71
C LEU A 283 -26.89 -5.68 10.83
N ALA A 284 -27.45 -5.68 12.04
CA ALA A 284 -28.84 -6.03 12.27
C ALA A 284 -29.79 -4.98 11.70
N VAL A 285 -29.59 -3.70 12.00
CA VAL A 285 -30.49 -2.61 11.58
C VAL A 285 -30.42 -2.40 10.07
N TYR A 286 -29.23 -2.21 9.50
CA TYR A 286 -29.07 -1.93 8.07
C TYR A 286 -29.10 -3.19 7.20
N GLY A 287 -29.11 -4.37 7.82
CA GLY A 287 -29.38 -5.65 7.16
C GLY A 287 -30.86 -5.99 7.02
N LEU A 288 -31.78 -5.25 7.65
CA LEU A 288 -33.21 -5.54 7.60
C LEU A 288 -33.75 -5.37 6.16
N PRO A 289 -34.28 -6.44 5.51
CA PRO A 289 -34.77 -6.35 4.13
C PRO A 289 -35.85 -5.29 3.92
N VAL A 290 -36.71 -5.07 4.92
CA VAL A 290 -37.76 -4.04 4.89
C VAL A 290 -37.16 -2.64 4.86
N LEU A 291 -36.11 -2.38 5.65
CA LEU A 291 -35.43 -1.09 5.64
C LEU A 291 -34.72 -0.87 4.32
N GLN A 292 -33.99 -1.88 3.82
CA GLN A 292 -33.31 -1.82 2.53
C GLN A 292 -34.30 -1.46 1.41
N ALA A 293 -35.41 -2.19 1.31
CA ALA A 293 -36.45 -1.92 0.32
C ALA A 293 -37.08 -0.52 0.49
N ALA A 294 -37.34 -0.07 1.72
CA ALA A 294 -37.91 1.24 2.00
C ALA A 294 -37.02 2.40 1.54
N VAL A 295 -35.70 2.22 1.54
CA VAL A 295 -34.72 3.23 1.07
C VAL A 295 -34.23 2.97 -0.36
N GLY A 296 -34.86 2.04 -1.09
CA GLY A 296 -34.58 1.77 -2.50
C GLY A 296 -33.36 0.89 -2.77
N ILE A 297 -32.91 0.09 -1.80
CA ILE A 297 -31.88 -0.94 -1.96
C ILE A 297 -32.56 -2.30 -2.14
N ASP A 298 -32.25 -3.00 -3.24
CA ASP A 298 -32.77 -4.34 -3.51
C ASP A 298 -32.17 -5.37 -2.52
N PRO A 299 -32.97 -5.99 -1.63
CA PRO A 299 -32.47 -6.95 -0.66
C PRO A 299 -31.92 -8.24 -1.27
N ALA A 300 -32.35 -8.59 -2.49
CA ALA A 300 -31.89 -9.77 -3.22
C ALA A 300 -30.76 -9.44 -4.22
N GLY A 301 -30.43 -8.16 -4.41
CA GLY A 301 -29.48 -7.70 -5.40
C GLY A 301 -28.04 -8.10 -5.05
N THR A 302 -27.38 -8.84 -5.93
CA THR A 302 -25.97 -9.24 -5.77
C THR A 302 -25.00 -8.36 -6.56
N ARG A 303 -25.53 -7.35 -7.29
CA ARG A 303 -24.71 -6.43 -8.07
C ARG A 303 -23.98 -5.44 -7.17
N PRO A 304 -22.69 -5.13 -7.45
CA PRO A 304 -21.98 -4.06 -6.75
C PRO A 304 -22.73 -2.74 -6.89
N LEU A 305 -22.97 -2.03 -5.79
CA LEU A 305 -23.73 -0.77 -5.77
C LEU A 305 -22.83 0.45 -5.99
N ARG A 306 -21.52 0.32 -5.77
CA ARG A 306 -20.53 1.41 -5.79
C ARG A 306 -19.36 1.16 -6.75
N LYS A 307 -19.66 0.72 -7.98
CA LYS A 307 -18.62 0.55 -9.00
C LYS A 307 -18.42 1.81 -9.83
N ALA A 308 -17.18 2.26 -9.98
CA ALA A 308 -16.84 3.34 -10.90
C ALA A 308 -17.17 2.96 -12.34
N SER A 309 -17.86 3.86 -13.05
CA SER A 309 -18.10 3.69 -14.48
C SER A 309 -16.77 3.60 -15.23
N LYS A 310 -16.65 2.66 -16.17
CA LYS A 310 -15.47 2.58 -17.04
C LYS A 310 -15.57 3.64 -18.13
N HIS A 311 -14.47 4.34 -18.40
CA HIS A 311 -14.44 5.32 -19.47
C HIS A 311 -14.66 4.61 -20.82
N PRO A 312 -15.63 5.01 -21.66
CA PRO A 312 -15.95 4.31 -22.91
C PRO A 312 -14.75 4.21 -23.86
N LEU A 313 -13.92 5.26 -23.92
CA LEU A 313 -12.72 5.30 -24.76
C LEU A 313 -11.55 4.44 -24.24
N HIS A 314 -11.59 3.93 -23.00
CA HIS A 314 -10.47 3.14 -22.46
C HIS A 314 -10.21 1.88 -23.29
N HIS A 315 -11.29 1.22 -23.73
CA HIS A 315 -11.15 0.02 -24.54
C HIS A 315 -10.47 0.31 -25.89
N GLU A 316 -10.83 1.40 -26.54
CA GLU A 316 -10.24 1.80 -27.83
C GLU A 316 -8.77 2.20 -27.66
N LEU A 317 -8.45 3.00 -26.64
CA LEU A 317 -7.07 3.37 -26.31
C LEU A 317 -6.21 2.14 -25.99
N LEU A 318 -6.78 1.17 -25.26
CA LEU A 318 -6.12 -0.10 -24.96
C LEU A 318 -5.83 -0.91 -26.23
N GLN A 319 -6.79 -1.04 -27.14
CA GLN A 319 -6.57 -1.77 -28.39
C GLN A 319 -5.51 -1.10 -29.26
N ASN A 320 -5.53 0.24 -29.35
CA ASN A 320 -4.48 0.99 -30.05
C ASN A 320 -3.11 0.77 -29.41
N ARG A 321 -3.04 0.77 -28.07
CA ARG A 321 -1.79 0.51 -27.34
C ARG A 321 -1.29 -0.92 -27.54
N ILE A 322 -2.19 -1.90 -27.56
CA ILE A 322 -1.85 -3.31 -27.85
C ILE A 322 -1.29 -3.43 -29.27
N ALA A 323 -1.92 -2.79 -30.27
CA ALA A 323 -1.45 -2.81 -31.64
C ALA A 323 -0.07 -2.14 -31.80
N GLU A 324 0.15 -1.01 -31.11
CA GLU A 324 1.45 -0.34 -31.05
C GLU A 324 2.53 -1.24 -30.42
N LEU A 325 2.24 -1.87 -29.28
CA LEU A 325 3.19 -2.77 -28.62
C LEU A 325 3.53 -3.95 -29.54
N LYS A 326 2.54 -4.56 -30.21
CA LYS A 326 2.74 -5.66 -31.16
C LYS A 326 3.63 -5.25 -32.33
N SER A 327 3.44 -4.06 -32.91
CA SER A 327 4.26 -3.60 -34.03
C SER A 327 5.70 -3.30 -33.61
N ARG A 328 5.93 -3.00 -32.33
CA ARG A 328 7.25 -2.73 -31.75
C ARG A 328 7.98 -3.96 -31.21
N ILE A 329 7.32 -5.13 -31.11
CA ILE A 329 7.97 -6.40 -30.69
C ILE A 329 9.31 -6.69 -31.42
N PRO A 330 9.39 -6.59 -32.76
CA PRO A 330 10.64 -6.88 -33.49
C PRO A 330 11.67 -5.73 -33.43
N VAL A 331 11.30 -4.57 -32.88
CA VAL A 331 12.14 -3.37 -32.87
C VAL A 331 12.91 -3.30 -31.56
N GLY A 332 14.23 -3.13 -31.66
CA GLY A 332 15.13 -2.96 -30.52
C GLY A 332 16.48 -3.63 -30.79
N GLY A 333 17.35 -3.62 -29.79
CA GLY A 333 18.66 -4.24 -29.88
C GLY A 333 18.98 -5.08 -28.65
N LEU A 334 20.27 -5.17 -28.35
CA LEU A 334 20.81 -6.00 -27.27
C LEU A 334 20.20 -5.68 -25.90
N ARG A 335 19.89 -4.41 -25.62
CA ARG A 335 19.36 -3.96 -24.32
C ARG A 335 17.93 -4.43 -24.11
N GLU A 336 17.07 -4.18 -25.10
CA GLU A 336 15.67 -4.62 -25.14
C GLU A 336 15.59 -6.14 -25.03
N ALA A 337 16.41 -6.85 -25.81
CA ALA A 337 16.49 -8.31 -25.78
C ALA A 337 16.92 -8.84 -24.41
N GLY A 338 17.94 -8.21 -23.79
CA GLY A 338 18.42 -8.58 -22.46
C GLY A 338 17.38 -8.38 -21.37
N ILE A 339 16.68 -7.24 -21.36
CA ILE A 339 15.62 -6.95 -20.38
C ILE A 339 14.41 -7.85 -20.59
N ARG A 340 14.00 -8.08 -21.85
CA ARG A 340 12.91 -9.00 -22.17
C ARG A 340 13.21 -10.43 -21.69
N ALA A 341 14.43 -10.90 -21.91
CA ALA A 341 14.88 -12.20 -21.41
C ALA A 341 14.89 -12.27 -19.88
N LEU A 342 15.43 -11.24 -19.21
CA LEU A 342 15.44 -11.13 -17.75
C LEU A 342 14.02 -11.18 -17.17
N LEU A 343 13.10 -10.41 -17.74
CA LEU A 343 11.71 -10.37 -17.31
C LEU A 343 10.98 -11.69 -17.56
N TYR A 344 11.18 -12.32 -18.72
CA TYR A 344 10.55 -13.61 -19.04
C TYR A 344 10.91 -14.70 -18.04
N VAL A 345 12.20 -14.82 -17.67
CA VAL A 345 12.63 -15.79 -16.65
C VAL A 345 12.16 -15.36 -15.27
N GLY A 346 12.27 -14.07 -14.93
CA GLY A 346 11.81 -13.53 -13.65
C GLY A 346 10.32 -13.71 -13.39
N LEU A 347 9.47 -13.67 -14.42
CA LEU A 347 8.03 -13.90 -14.32
C LEU A 347 7.67 -15.30 -13.77
N ALA A 348 8.52 -16.32 -13.96
CA ALA A 348 8.27 -17.64 -13.37
C ALA A 348 8.34 -17.63 -11.83
N ARG A 349 9.05 -16.66 -11.25
CA ARG A 349 9.17 -16.52 -9.79
C ARG A 349 7.97 -15.89 -9.12
N GLY A 350 7.15 -15.15 -9.87
CA GLY A 350 6.05 -14.34 -9.34
C GLY A 350 6.47 -13.37 -8.22
N THR A 351 7.77 -13.05 -8.09
CA THR A 351 8.29 -12.29 -6.96
C THR A 351 9.57 -11.53 -7.37
N VAL A 352 9.67 -10.25 -7.00
CA VAL A 352 10.84 -9.39 -7.23
C VAL A 352 11.50 -9.09 -5.88
N ASP A 353 12.83 -9.26 -5.80
CA ASP A 353 13.64 -9.06 -4.59
C ASP A 353 14.48 -7.80 -4.68
N GLU A 354 14.71 -7.14 -3.54
CA GLU A 354 15.74 -6.09 -3.40
C GLU A 354 17.09 -6.55 -3.93
N ARG A 355 17.52 -7.79 -3.65
CA ARG A 355 18.85 -8.28 -4.06
C ARG A 355 19.01 -8.37 -5.58
N GLY A 356 17.98 -8.86 -6.27
CA GLY A 356 17.97 -8.94 -7.73
C GLY A 356 17.99 -7.55 -8.36
N PHE A 357 17.26 -6.62 -7.77
CA PHE A 357 17.25 -5.23 -8.21
C PHE A 357 18.57 -4.51 -7.94
N GLU A 358 19.19 -4.70 -6.78
CA GLU A 358 20.50 -4.12 -6.47
C GLU A 358 21.60 -4.71 -7.36
N ALA A 359 21.55 -6.01 -7.68
CA ALA A 359 22.43 -6.61 -8.68
C ALA A 359 22.26 -5.94 -10.06
N LEU A 360 21.01 -5.72 -10.48
CA LEU A 360 20.69 -5.01 -11.73
C LEU A 360 21.14 -3.55 -11.70
N ARG A 361 20.99 -2.87 -10.56
CA ARG A 361 21.43 -1.48 -10.34
C ARG A 361 22.94 -1.36 -10.42
N ARG A 362 23.68 -2.29 -9.82
CA ARG A 362 25.15 -2.36 -9.90
C ARG A 362 25.60 -2.58 -11.34
N ILE A 363 25.00 -3.53 -12.05
CA ILE A 363 25.29 -3.78 -13.47
C ILE A 363 25.00 -2.53 -14.32
N ARG A 364 23.86 -1.86 -14.09
CA ARG A 364 23.54 -0.59 -14.78
C ARG A 364 24.60 0.47 -14.53
N ARG A 365 25.04 0.66 -13.27
CA ARG A 365 26.09 1.63 -12.91
C ARG A 365 27.45 1.31 -13.53
N THR A 366 27.79 0.03 -13.67
CA THR A 366 29.09 -0.41 -14.19
C THR A 366 29.15 -0.42 -15.72
N HIS A 367 28.01 -0.60 -16.40
CA HIS A 367 27.96 -0.84 -17.84
C HIS A 367 27.02 0.08 -18.64
N GLY A 368 26.34 1.05 -18.02
CA GLY A 368 25.35 1.88 -18.72
C GLY A 368 25.20 3.32 -18.22
N ASP A 369 25.03 4.23 -19.18
CA ASP A 369 24.75 5.66 -18.96
C ASP A 369 23.24 5.98 -18.89
N MET A 370 22.37 4.96 -18.87
CA MET A 370 20.92 5.16 -18.97
C MET A 370 20.32 5.72 -17.65
N PRO A 371 19.63 6.86 -17.70
CA PRO A 371 18.89 7.40 -16.55
C PRO A 371 17.82 6.42 -16.04
N LEU A 372 17.54 6.46 -14.73
CA LEU A 372 16.52 5.60 -14.10
C LEU A 372 15.13 5.70 -14.75
N PRO A 373 14.61 6.90 -15.13
CA PRO A 373 13.31 7.00 -15.79
C PRO A 373 13.24 6.30 -17.15
N GLU A 374 14.32 6.37 -17.94
CA GLU A 374 14.40 5.70 -19.24
C GLU A 374 14.47 4.17 -19.06
N PHE A 375 15.26 3.72 -18.09
CA PHE A 375 15.32 2.30 -17.71
C PHE A 375 13.95 1.77 -17.26
N LYS A 376 13.23 2.53 -16.42
CA LYS A 376 11.87 2.21 -15.99
C LYS A 376 10.92 2.11 -17.19
N ALA A 377 10.95 3.07 -18.11
CA ALA A 377 10.11 3.04 -19.30
C ALA A 377 10.37 1.79 -20.15
N LEU A 378 11.66 1.46 -20.34
CA LEU A 378 12.08 0.28 -21.09
C LEU A 378 11.62 -1.03 -20.44
N VAL A 379 11.82 -1.19 -19.12
CA VAL A 379 11.34 -2.36 -18.36
C VAL A 379 9.83 -2.54 -18.50
N ARG A 380 9.07 -1.45 -18.33
CA ARG A 380 7.61 -1.48 -18.44
C ARG A 380 7.14 -1.84 -19.83
N GLU A 381 7.78 -1.30 -20.86
CA GLU A 381 7.45 -1.61 -22.25
C GLU A 381 7.74 -3.08 -22.60
N GLN A 382 8.94 -3.59 -22.28
CA GLN A 382 9.28 -5.00 -22.53
C GLN A 382 8.38 -5.96 -21.73
N PHE A 383 8.00 -5.60 -20.51
CA PHE A 383 7.04 -6.37 -19.72
C PHE A 383 5.67 -6.43 -20.38
N LEU A 384 5.13 -5.30 -20.82
CA LEU A 384 3.82 -5.26 -21.47
C LEU A 384 3.82 -6.04 -22.79
N MET A 385 4.92 -6.02 -23.56
CA MET A 385 5.05 -6.86 -24.75
C MET A 385 4.95 -8.36 -24.42
N LEU A 386 5.62 -8.81 -23.34
CA LEU A 386 5.53 -10.19 -22.88
C LEU A 386 4.11 -10.57 -22.44
N MET A 387 3.39 -9.65 -21.79
CA MET A 387 2.00 -9.87 -21.36
C MET A 387 1.01 -9.91 -22.54
N VAL A 388 1.27 -9.14 -23.60
CA VAL A 388 0.41 -9.07 -24.79
C VAL A 388 0.61 -10.28 -25.70
N ASP A 389 1.86 -10.67 -25.97
CA ASP A 389 2.19 -11.79 -26.84
C ASP A 389 3.58 -12.35 -26.49
N THR A 390 3.62 -13.26 -25.51
CA THR A 390 4.87 -13.86 -25.02
C THR A 390 5.62 -14.58 -26.15
N GLU A 391 4.91 -15.32 -26.99
CA GLU A 391 5.52 -16.15 -28.03
C GLU A 391 6.15 -15.30 -29.13
N ALA A 392 5.45 -14.28 -29.62
CA ALA A 392 6.02 -13.34 -30.58
C ALA A 392 7.20 -12.56 -29.99
N ALA A 393 7.10 -12.15 -28.72
CA ALA A 393 8.16 -11.43 -28.03
C ALA A 393 9.46 -12.26 -27.92
N LEU A 394 9.35 -13.57 -27.67
CA LEU A 394 10.49 -14.49 -27.64
C LEU A 394 11.03 -14.80 -29.04
N ALA A 395 10.14 -15.01 -30.02
CA ALA A 395 10.54 -15.29 -31.40
C ALA A 395 11.32 -14.13 -32.05
N ALA A 396 11.11 -12.90 -31.58
CA ALA A 396 11.84 -11.71 -32.03
C ALA A 396 13.25 -11.57 -31.43
N LEU A 397 13.59 -12.28 -30.34
CA LEU A 397 14.89 -12.13 -29.68
C LEU A 397 16.09 -12.37 -30.62
N PRO A 398 16.14 -13.42 -31.45
CA PRO A 398 17.30 -13.67 -32.31
C PRO A 398 17.60 -12.52 -33.27
N SER A 399 16.57 -11.85 -33.80
CA SER A 399 16.75 -10.71 -34.72
C SER A 399 17.23 -9.42 -34.05
N MET A 400 17.08 -9.30 -32.73
CA MET A 400 17.50 -8.14 -31.95
C MET A 400 18.94 -8.28 -31.41
N LEU A 401 19.48 -9.50 -31.43
CA LEU A 401 20.79 -9.80 -30.91
C LEU A 401 21.87 -9.59 -31.98
N PRO A 402 23.05 -9.10 -31.57
CA PRO A 402 24.17 -8.90 -32.47
C PRO A 402 24.77 -10.26 -32.90
N PRO A 403 25.41 -10.34 -34.08
CA PRO A 403 25.95 -11.60 -34.60
C PRO A 403 27.07 -12.17 -33.70
N GLU A 404 27.78 -11.32 -32.96
CA GLU A 404 28.90 -11.70 -32.09
C GLU A 404 28.44 -12.61 -30.93
N ALA A 405 28.88 -13.87 -30.95
CA ALA A 405 28.54 -14.86 -29.93
C ALA A 405 29.04 -14.48 -28.52
N GLU A 406 30.21 -13.85 -28.42
CA GLU A 406 30.73 -13.39 -27.12
C GLU A 406 29.83 -12.34 -26.47
N THR A 407 29.31 -11.39 -27.25
CA THR A 407 28.43 -10.34 -26.75
C THR A 407 27.10 -10.93 -26.25
N ARG A 408 26.53 -11.88 -27.00
CA ARG A 408 25.33 -12.62 -26.59
C ARG A 408 25.56 -13.39 -25.29
N ARG A 409 26.71 -14.08 -25.17
CA ARG A 409 27.08 -14.81 -23.94
C ARG A 409 27.27 -13.88 -22.74
N LYS A 410 27.93 -12.72 -22.91
CA LYS A 410 28.07 -11.73 -21.84
C LYS A 410 26.72 -11.26 -21.29
N VAL A 411 25.76 -10.96 -22.16
CA VAL A 411 24.41 -10.54 -21.72
C VAL A 411 23.66 -11.67 -21.03
N PHE A 412 23.76 -12.90 -21.56
CA PHE A 412 23.17 -14.07 -20.93
C PHE A 412 23.75 -14.35 -19.53
N ASP A 413 25.06 -14.22 -19.36
CA ASP A 413 25.74 -14.38 -18.08
C ASP A 413 25.33 -13.29 -17.08
N LEU A 414 25.13 -12.04 -17.54
CA LEU A 414 24.59 -10.96 -16.71
C LEU A 414 23.15 -11.26 -16.25
N ILE A 415 22.30 -11.78 -17.13
CA ILE A 415 20.93 -12.20 -16.77
C ILE A 415 20.99 -13.28 -15.68
N LYS A 416 21.86 -14.30 -15.85
CA LYS A 416 22.08 -15.33 -14.85
C LYS A 416 22.57 -14.75 -13.53
N GLN A 417 23.49 -13.80 -13.55
CA GLN A 417 24.02 -13.14 -12.36
C GLN A 417 22.91 -12.40 -11.59
N VAL A 418 22.08 -11.63 -12.28
CA VAL A 418 20.95 -10.90 -11.67
C VAL A 418 19.96 -11.88 -11.03
N LEU A 419 19.57 -12.93 -11.75
CA LEU A 419 18.59 -13.88 -11.26
C LEU A 419 19.16 -14.77 -10.14
N SER A 420 20.44 -15.14 -10.18
CA SER A 420 21.08 -15.91 -9.11
C SER A 420 21.36 -15.11 -7.84
N ALA A 421 21.20 -13.78 -7.86
CA ALA A 421 21.36 -12.93 -6.68
C ALA A 421 20.48 -13.36 -5.49
N ARG A 422 19.32 -13.99 -5.77
CA ARG A 422 18.39 -14.52 -4.77
C ARG A 422 18.68 -15.98 -4.35
N GLY A 423 19.42 -16.73 -5.15
CA GLY A 423 19.60 -18.17 -5.00
C GLY A 423 19.54 -18.93 -6.32
N GLU A 424 19.67 -20.25 -6.26
CA GLU A 424 19.68 -21.13 -7.44
C GLU A 424 18.33 -21.18 -8.18
N PHE A 425 18.38 -21.61 -9.44
CA PHE A 425 17.22 -21.74 -10.32
C PHE A 425 16.56 -23.10 -10.13
N PHE A 426 15.22 -23.14 -10.06
CA PHE A 426 14.45 -24.38 -9.90
C PHE A 426 13.25 -24.43 -10.85
N GLY A 427 12.91 -25.65 -11.30
CA GLY A 427 11.70 -25.93 -12.08
C GLY A 427 11.56 -25.05 -13.34
N GLU A 428 10.44 -24.34 -13.43
CA GLU A 428 10.05 -23.50 -14.58
C GLU A 428 11.10 -22.42 -14.91
N GLU A 429 11.84 -21.92 -13.93
CA GLU A 429 12.89 -20.93 -14.17
C GLU A 429 14.01 -21.48 -15.06
N ASN A 430 14.42 -22.73 -14.83
CA ASN A 430 15.45 -23.39 -15.64
C ASN A 430 14.96 -23.64 -17.06
N GLU A 431 13.68 -24.02 -17.21
CA GLU A 431 13.08 -24.21 -18.54
C GLU A 431 13.04 -22.89 -19.32
N ARG A 432 12.59 -21.81 -18.68
CA ARG A 432 12.58 -20.47 -19.29
C ARG A 432 13.99 -19.97 -19.60
N LEU A 433 14.96 -20.21 -18.72
CA LEU A 433 16.36 -19.84 -18.93
C LEU A 433 16.97 -20.61 -20.11
N GLY A 434 16.69 -21.91 -20.23
CA GLY A 434 17.10 -22.72 -21.37
C GLY A 434 16.48 -22.25 -22.68
N ARG A 435 15.21 -21.81 -22.66
CA ARG A 435 14.54 -21.22 -23.81
C ARG A 435 15.20 -19.91 -24.26
N ILE A 436 15.62 -19.07 -23.31
CA ILE A 436 16.41 -17.86 -23.58
C ILE A 436 17.78 -18.23 -24.14
N ALA A 437 18.46 -19.25 -23.60
CA ALA A 437 19.76 -19.70 -24.12
C ALA A 437 19.68 -20.10 -25.60
N GLN A 438 18.65 -20.87 -25.96
CA GLN A 438 18.36 -21.26 -27.35
C GLN A 438 18.08 -20.04 -28.23
N ALA A 439 17.25 -19.10 -27.76
CA ALA A 439 16.97 -17.86 -28.49
C ALA A 439 18.22 -16.99 -28.68
N PHE A 440 19.19 -17.07 -27.76
CA PHE A 440 20.48 -16.39 -27.86
C PHE A 440 21.48 -17.16 -28.75
N GLY A 441 21.14 -18.36 -29.23
CA GLY A 441 22.03 -19.23 -30.01
C GLY A 441 23.20 -19.77 -29.18
N LEU A 442 22.96 -20.06 -27.90
CA LEU A 442 23.93 -20.64 -26.98
C LEU A 442 23.56 -22.10 -26.72
N ASP A 443 24.45 -23.04 -27.06
CA ASP A 443 24.31 -24.44 -26.66
C ASP A 443 24.61 -24.57 -25.17
N GLU A 444 23.60 -24.85 -24.34
CA GLU A 444 23.83 -25.22 -22.95
C GLU A 444 24.15 -26.72 -22.83
N ALA A 445 25.44 -27.02 -22.85
CA ALA A 445 26.01 -28.22 -22.26
C ALA A 445 27.14 -27.83 -21.30
N SER A 446 26.81 -27.15 -20.19
CA SER A 446 27.70 -27.12 -19.01
C SER A 446 26.95 -26.64 -17.75
N PRO A 447 26.84 -27.48 -16.72
CA PRO A 447 26.51 -27.04 -15.37
C PRO A 447 27.78 -26.46 -14.74
N GLY A 448 27.76 -25.19 -14.39
CA GLY A 448 28.88 -24.58 -13.68
C GLY A 448 28.85 -23.07 -13.78
N VAL A 449 28.13 -22.43 -12.86
CA VAL A 449 28.42 -21.04 -12.49
C VAL A 449 29.88 -21.04 -12.03
N ARG A 450 30.81 -20.54 -12.85
CA ARG A 450 32.11 -20.12 -12.33
C ARG A 450 31.81 -18.95 -11.40
N SER A 451 31.91 -19.18 -10.10
CA SER A 451 31.93 -18.12 -9.09
C SER A 451 33.09 -17.17 -9.43
N LEU A 452 32.80 -16.10 -10.18
CA LEU A 452 33.74 -15.02 -10.37
C LEU A 452 33.53 -14.04 -9.22
N THR A 453 34.58 -13.92 -8.42
CA THR A 453 34.73 -13.08 -7.24
C THR A 453 34.03 -11.73 -7.38
N VAL A 454 33.08 -11.49 -6.47
CA VAL A 454 32.51 -10.17 -6.20
C VAL A 454 33.65 -9.28 -5.73
N VAL A 455 34.04 -8.30 -6.56
CA VAL A 455 34.99 -7.26 -6.13
C VAL A 455 34.22 -6.33 -5.18
N PRO A 456 34.64 -6.19 -3.91
CA PRO A 456 33.98 -5.26 -2.99
C PRO A 456 34.18 -3.83 -3.49
N ALA A 457 33.13 -3.02 -3.40
CA ALA A 457 33.23 -1.58 -3.62
C ALA A 457 34.29 -1.01 -2.67
N ALA A 458 35.32 -0.37 -3.22
CA ALA A 458 36.30 0.37 -2.44
C ALA A 458 35.56 1.42 -1.60
N ARG A 459 35.68 1.33 -0.26
CA ARG A 459 35.23 2.37 0.65
C ARG A 459 35.93 3.67 0.27
N ALA A 460 35.18 4.64 -0.24
CA ALA A 460 35.64 6.01 -0.29
C ALA A 460 35.77 6.51 1.17
N SER A 461 36.99 6.88 1.51
CA SER A 461 37.43 7.47 2.79
C SER A 461 36.80 8.84 3.06
#